data_AF-A0A954GW13-F1
#
_entry.id   AF-A0A954GW13-F1
#
_cell.length_a   1.000
_cell.length_b   1.000
_cell.length_c   1.000
_cell.angle_alpha   90.00
_cell.angle_beta   90.00
_cell.angle_gamma   90.00
#
_symmetry.space_group_name_H-M   'P 1'
#
loop_
_entity.id
_entity.type
_entity.pdbx_description
1 polymer ?
#
loop_
_entity_poly.entity_id
_entity_poly.type
_entity_poly.pdbx_seq_one_letter_code
_entity_poly.pdbx_strand_id
1 'polypeptide(L)'
;MKPTETKSTVLLKHHLKALKLPTMLSECEKVAGRCAADNADHLAFLLQLCELELIERERRAAERRLKGARFPATKLLDEFDFAARRSVNKPLLLELIQGDYLDQRENVL
;
A
#
# COMPACT_ATOMS: atom_id res chain seq x y z
N MET A 1 -24.20 -12.78 -18.76
CA MET A 1 -23.61 -12.19 -19.98
C MET A 1 -22.12 -12.50 -19.97
N LYS A 2 -21.60 -13.20 -20.99
CA LYS A 2 -20.16 -13.45 -21.12
C LYS A 2 -19.48 -12.12 -21.46
N PRO A 3 -18.41 -11.70 -20.76
CA PRO A 3 -17.74 -10.45 -21.10
C PRO A 3 -17.10 -10.62 -22.47
N THR A 4 -17.50 -9.80 -23.42
CA THR A 4 -16.96 -9.77 -24.77
C THR A 4 -15.49 -9.35 -24.66
N GLU A 5 -14.56 -10.32 -24.75
CA GLU A 5 -13.13 -10.02 -24.88
C GLU A 5 -12.92 -9.25 -26.19
N THR A 6 -12.90 -7.92 -26.07
CA THR A 6 -12.64 -7.03 -27.17
C THR A 6 -11.13 -7.02 -27.40
N LYS A 7 -10.65 -6.94 -28.65
CA LYS A 7 -9.21 -6.86 -28.98
C LYS A 7 -8.45 -5.86 -28.09
N SER A 8 -9.10 -4.75 -27.74
CA SER A 8 -8.59 -3.72 -26.84
C SER A 8 -8.31 -4.21 -25.41
N THR A 9 -9.14 -5.09 -24.83
CA THR A 9 -8.93 -5.60 -23.46
C THR A 9 -7.78 -6.61 -23.40
N VAL A 10 -7.62 -7.42 -24.45
CA VAL A 10 -6.50 -8.37 -24.58
C VAL A 10 -5.17 -7.61 -24.69
N LEU A 11 -5.10 -6.59 -25.55
CA LEU A 11 -3.91 -5.74 -25.69
C LEU A 11 -3.61 -4.96 -24.41
N LEU A 12 -4.63 -4.42 -23.75
CA LEU A 12 -4.47 -3.72 -22.47
C LEU A 12 -3.84 -4.64 -21.41
N LYS A 13 -4.37 -5.86 -21.22
CA LYS A 13 -3.80 -6.84 -20.29
C LYS A 13 -2.35 -7.18 -20.63
N HIS A 14 -2.03 -7.32 -21.91
CA HIS A 14 -0.66 -7.55 -22.36
C HIS A 14 0.28 -6.38 -22.00
N HIS A 15 -0.13 -5.15 -22.29
CA HIS A 15 0.66 -3.94 -21.98
C HIS A 15 0.84 -3.74 -20.47
N LEU A 16 -0.21 -3.92 -19.67
CA LEU A 16 -0.12 -3.82 -18.20
C LEU A 16 0.84 -4.86 -17.62
N LYS A 17 0.86 -6.07 -18.18
CA LYS A 17 1.84 -7.10 -17.80
C LYS A 17 3.27 -6.68 -18.15
N ALA A 18 3.50 -6.14 -19.34
CA ALA A 18 4.81 -5.65 -19.78
C ALA A 18 5.32 -4.49 -18.91
N LEU A 19 4.42 -3.57 -18.52
CA LEU A 19 4.71 -2.44 -17.64
C LEU A 19 4.84 -2.83 -16.16
N LYS A 20 4.61 -4.10 -15.80
CA LYS A 20 4.61 -4.61 -14.42
C LYS A 20 3.62 -3.87 -13.54
N LEU A 21 2.38 -3.68 -14.02
CA LEU A 21 1.27 -3.05 -13.28
C LEU A 21 0.24 -4.11 -12.86
N PRO A 22 0.58 -4.98 -11.89
CA PRO A 22 -0.24 -6.14 -11.52
C PRO A 22 -1.60 -5.76 -10.91
N THR A 23 -1.69 -4.66 -10.15
CA THR A 23 -2.94 -4.25 -9.50
C THR A 23 -3.88 -3.63 -10.54
N MET A 24 -3.37 -2.79 -11.44
CA MET A 24 -4.17 -2.32 -12.57
C MET A 24 -4.67 -3.52 -13.41
N LEU A 25 -3.82 -4.52 -13.66
CA LEU A 25 -4.21 -5.71 -14.43
C LEU A 25 -5.35 -6.50 -13.77
N SER A 26 -5.37 -6.63 -12.43
CA SER A 26 -6.43 -7.36 -11.72
C SER A 26 -7.70 -6.54 -11.50
N GLU A 27 -7.58 -5.22 -11.36
CA GLU A 27 -8.70 -4.36 -10.95
C GLU A 27 -9.32 -3.55 -12.10
N CYS A 28 -8.67 -3.43 -13.25
CA CYS A 28 -9.11 -2.59 -14.39
C CYS A 28 -10.60 -2.76 -14.74
N GLU A 29 -11.07 -4.00 -14.89
CA GLU A 29 -12.46 -4.27 -15.29
C GLU A 29 -13.46 -3.88 -14.19
N LYS A 30 -13.08 -4.07 -12.91
CA LYS A 30 -13.93 -3.71 -11.76
C LYS A 30 -14.01 -2.19 -11.59
N VAL A 31 -12.88 -1.49 -11.72
CA VAL A 31 -12.86 -0.02 -11.66
C VAL A 31 -13.64 0.57 -12.84
N ALA A 32 -13.50 0.00 -14.04
CA ALA A 32 -14.25 0.44 -15.21
C ALA A 32 -15.77 0.29 -15.01
N GLY A 33 -16.22 -0.83 -14.44
CA GLY A 33 -17.62 -1.05 -14.09
C GLY A 33 -18.15 -0.04 -13.07
N ARG A 34 -17.37 0.29 -12.03
CA ARG A 34 -17.74 1.31 -11.03
C ARG A 34 -17.80 2.71 -11.63
N CYS A 35 -16.76 3.12 -12.35
CA CYS A 35 -16.72 4.42 -13.00
C CYS A 35 -17.85 4.61 -14.03
N ALA A 36 -18.23 3.54 -14.75
CA ALA A 36 -19.37 3.58 -15.65
C ALA A 36 -20.71 3.76 -14.91
N ALA A 37 -20.86 3.18 -13.72
CA ALA A 37 -22.04 3.37 -12.88
C ALA A 37 -22.10 4.79 -12.28
N ASP A 38 -20.95 5.33 -11.91
CA ASP A 38 -20.81 6.64 -11.26
C ASP A 38 -20.73 7.81 -12.26
N ASN A 39 -20.83 7.55 -13.57
CA ASN A 39 -20.59 8.52 -14.66
C ASN A 39 -19.27 9.28 -14.51
N ALA A 40 -18.23 8.60 -14.03
CA ALA A 40 -16.91 9.20 -13.82
C ALA A 40 -16.19 9.43 -15.15
N ASP A 41 -15.49 10.56 -15.26
CA ASP A 41 -14.68 10.89 -16.43
C ASP A 41 -13.54 9.88 -16.65
N HIS A 42 -13.06 9.79 -17.89
CA HIS A 42 -11.95 8.89 -18.24
C HIS A 42 -10.67 9.14 -17.43
N LEU A 43 -10.39 10.40 -17.09
CA LEU A 43 -9.25 10.75 -16.24
C LEU A 43 -9.46 10.31 -14.78
N ALA A 44 -10.70 10.38 -14.27
CA ALA A 44 -11.02 9.90 -12.93
C ALA A 44 -10.83 8.38 -12.83
N PHE A 45 -11.25 7.63 -13.86
CA PHE A 45 -10.98 6.19 -13.97
C PHE A 45 -9.47 5.88 -13.94
N LEU A 46 -8.67 6.60 -14.73
CA LEU A 46 -7.23 6.39 -14.76
C LEU A 46 -6.56 6.72 -13.42
N LEU A 47 -6.98 7.82 -12.79
CA LEU A 47 -6.49 8.24 -11.48
C LEU A 47 -6.73 7.15 -10.43
N GLN A 48 -7.96 6.64 -10.31
CA GLN A 48 -8.30 5.59 -9.34
C GLN A 48 -7.47 4.33 -9.54
N LEU A 49 -7.20 3.92 -10.80
CA LEU A 49 -6.35 2.77 -11.06
C LEU A 49 -4.89 3.01 -10.65
N CYS A 50 -4.36 4.21 -10.92
CA CYS A 50 -3.01 4.58 -10.52
C CYS A 50 -2.86 4.62 -9.00
N GLU A 51 -3.84 5.19 -8.29
CA GLU A 51 -3.86 5.22 -6.82
C GLU A 51 -3.86 3.82 -6.22
N LEU A 52 -4.72 2.92 -6.72
CA LEU A 52 -4.75 1.52 -6.27
C LEU A 52 -3.41 0.81 -6.51
N GLU A 53 -2.77 1.05 -7.66
CA GLU A 53 -1.46 0.49 -7.97
C GLU A 53 -0.36 1.02 -7.04
N LEU A 54 -0.36 2.32 -6.73
CA LEU A 54 0.60 2.93 -5.81
C LEU A 54 0.46 2.36 -4.39
N ILE A 55 -0.76 2.34 -3.84
CA ILE A 55 -1.05 1.81 -2.51
C ILE A 55 -0.57 0.36 -2.38
N GLU A 56 -0.92 -0.48 -3.37
CA GLU A 56 -0.52 -1.89 -3.36
C GLU A 56 0.99 -2.09 -3.51
N ARG A 57 1.68 -1.21 -4.25
CA ARG A 57 3.14 -1.25 -4.37
C ARG A 57 3.82 -0.88 -3.06
N GLU A 58 3.33 0.14 -2.37
CA GLU A 58 3.81 0.55 -1.04
C GLU A 58 3.61 -0.57 -0.03
N ARG A 59 2.40 -1.16 0.02
CA ARG A 59 2.09 -2.31 0.88
C ARG A 59 3.05 -3.47 0.64
N ARG A 60 3.21 -3.91 -0.62
CA ARG A 60 4.13 -5.02 -0.95
C ARG A 60 5.59 -4.66 -0.67
N ALA A 61 5.99 -3.40 -0.81
CA ALA A 61 7.33 -2.96 -0.45
C ALA A 61 7.56 -3.05 1.08
N ALA A 62 6.59 -2.62 1.88
CA ALA A 62 6.62 -2.77 3.33
C ALA A 62 6.69 -4.25 3.75
N GLU A 63 5.82 -5.10 3.20
CA GLU A 63 5.81 -6.55 3.46
C GLU A 63 7.16 -7.21 3.10
N ARG A 64 7.75 -6.84 1.96
CA ARG A 64 9.09 -7.33 1.56
C ARG A 64 10.18 -6.88 2.53
N ARG A 65 10.16 -5.62 2.98
CA ARG A 65 11.13 -5.11 3.97
C ARG A 65 10.98 -5.84 5.31
N LEU A 66 9.75 -6.04 5.78
CA LEU A 66 9.46 -6.77 7.01
C LEU A 66 9.96 -8.22 6.95
N LYS A 67 9.67 -8.92 5.85
CA LYS A 67 10.16 -10.28 5.61
C LYS A 67 11.70 -10.33 5.50
N GLY A 68 12.30 -9.33 4.87
CA GLY A 68 13.75 -9.20 4.72
C GLY A 68 14.48 -8.97 6.05
N ALA A 69 13.85 -8.29 7.01
CA ALA A 69 14.42 -8.02 8.32
C ALA A 69 14.57 -9.27 9.22
N ARG A 70 13.86 -10.37 8.89
CA ARG A 70 13.94 -11.66 9.62
C ARG A 70 13.75 -11.51 11.13
N PHE A 71 12.78 -10.69 11.54
CA PHE A 71 12.47 -10.55 12.96
C PHE A 71 12.08 -11.91 13.56
N PRO A 72 12.62 -12.27 14.74
CA PRO A 72 12.37 -13.56 15.37
C PRO A 72 10.92 -13.73 15.86
N ALA A 73 10.20 -12.63 16.04
CA ALA A 73 8.76 -12.60 16.28
C ALA A 73 8.16 -11.34 15.65
N THR A 74 6.97 -11.46 15.07
CA THR A 74 6.17 -10.31 14.62
C THR A 74 5.50 -9.68 15.83
N LYS A 75 6.28 -9.02 16.69
CA LYS A 75 5.73 -8.27 17.82
C LYS A 75 5.48 -6.84 17.40
N LEU A 76 4.25 -6.38 17.58
CA LEU A 76 3.90 -4.98 17.37
C LEU A 76 4.23 -4.20 18.63
N LEU A 77 4.50 -2.90 18.46
CA LEU A 77 4.78 -2.03 19.59
C LEU A 77 3.56 -1.86 20.50
N ASP A 78 2.35 -1.99 19.93
CA ASP A 78 1.08 -2.02 20.64
C ASP A 78 0.95 -3.20 21.62
N GLU A 79 1.66 -4.29 21.37
CA GLU A 79 1.70 -5.47 22.23
C GLU A 79 2.71 -5.32 23.38
N PHE A 80 3.44 -4.19 23.45
CA PHE A 80 4.43 -3.96 24.49
C PHE A 80 3.76 -3.64 25.83
N ASP A 81 3.92 -4.53 26.81
CA ASP A 81 3.45 -4.30 28.18
C ASP A 81 4.42 -3.38 28.96
N PHE A 82 4.10 -2.09 28.98
CA PHE A 82 4.83 -1.08 29.76
C PHE A 82 4.70 -1.28 31.28
N ALA A 83 3.65 -1.97 31.76
CA ALA A 83 3.50 -2.25 33.18
C ALA A 83 4.50 -3.33 33.64
N ALA A 84 4.77 -4.31 32.77
CA ALA A 84 5.80 -5.33 33.01
C ALA A 84 7.23 -4.76 33.02
N ARG A 85 7.51 -3.67 32.30
CA ARG A 85 8.83 -3.02 32.26
C ARG A 85 8.77 -1.52 32.53
N ARG A 86 8.66 -1.17 33.82
CA ARG A 86 8.50 0.20 34.33
C ARG A 86 9.67 1.16 34.06
N SER A 87 10.85 0.66 33.68
CA SER A 87 12.00 1.50 33.35
C SER A 87 11.88 2.20 31.99
N VAL A 88 10.94 1.79 31.14
CA VAL A 88 10.72 2.39 29.83
C VAL A 88 9.80 3.59 29.95
N ASN A 89 10.27 4.77 29.51
CA ASN A 89 9.47 5.98 29.44
C ASN A 89 8.46 5.88 28.28
N LYS A 90 7.21 5.51 28.62
CA LYS A 90 6.13 5.34 27.64
C LYS A 90 5.83 6.62 26.85
N PRO A 91 5.65 7.80 27.47
CA PRO A 91 5.46 9.06 26.73
C PRO A 91 6.54 9.33 25.68
N LEU A 92 7.82 9.24 26.07
CA LEU A 92 8.93 9.46 25.15
C LEU A 92 8.92 8.46 24.00
N LEU A 93 8.65 7.18 24.29
CA LEU A 93 8.58 6.17 23.25
C LEU A 93 7.43 6.44 22.27
N LEU A 94 6.26 6.89 22.74
CA LEU A 94 5.13 7.24 21.87
C LEU A 94 5.44 8.47 20.99
N GLU A 95 6.17 9.44 21.50
CA GLU A 95 6.66 10.59 20.73
C GLU A 95 7.65 10.14 19.64
N LEU A 96 8.63 9.31 20.00
CA LEU A 96 9.61 8.78 19.04
C LEU A 96 8.96 7.91 17.95
N ILE A 97 7.85 7.21 18.21
CA ILE A 97 7.15 6.44 17.17
C ILE A 97 6.64 7.33 16.03
N GLN A 98 6.31 8.60 16.31
CA GLN A 98 5.83 9.53 15.28
C GLN A 98 6.92 9.86 14.26
N GLY A 99 8.20 9.80 14.68
CA GLY A 99 9.34 9.96 13.80
C GLY A 99 9.74 11.41 13.51
N ASP A 100 9.11 12.40 14.15
CA ASP A 100 9.36 13.83 13.93
C ASP A 100 10.85 14.22 14.09
N TYR A 101 11.58 13.53 14.96
CA TYR A 101 13.02 13.74 15.16
C TYR A 101 13.86 13.46 13.90
N LEU A 102 13.37 12.62 12.96
CA LEU A 102 14.04 12.35 11.68
C LEU A 102 14.01 13.60 10.78
N ASP A 103 12.87 14.29 10.74
CA ASP A 103 12.71 15.51 9.95
C ASP A 103 13.50 16.67 10.56
N GLN A 104 13.52 16.74 11.91
CA GLN A 104 14.26 17.75 12.65
C GLN A 104 15.77 17.47 12.75
N ARG A 105 16.22 16.28 12.36
CA ARG A 105 17.62 15.81 12.46
C ARG A 105 18.17 15.89 13.89
N GLU A 106 17.32 15.58 14.86
CA GLU A 106 17.66 15.64 16.27
C GLU A 106 18.38 14.35 16.73
N ASN A 107 19.32 14.48 17.68
CA ASN A 107 19.97 13.31 18.29
C ASN A 107 19.13 12.79 19.46
N VAL A 108 18.83 11.49 19.44
CA VAL A 108 18.00 10.78 20.43
C VAL A 108 18.80 9.81 21.31
N LEU A 109 20.15 9.87 21.26
CA LEU A 109 21.09 9.02 22.01
C LEU A 109 22.02 9.83 22.92
#